data_AF-A0A3B8X9Z7-F1
#
_entry.id   AF-A0A3B8X9Z7-F1
#
_cell.length_a   1.000
_cell.length_b   1.000
_cell.length_c   1.000
_cell.angle_alpha   90.00
_cell.angle_beta   90.00
_cell.angle_gamma   90.00
#
_symmetry.space_group_name_H-M   'P 1'
#
loop_
_entity.id
_entity.type
_entity.pdbx_description
1 polymer ?
#
loop_
_entity_poly.entity_id
_entity_poly.type
_entity_poly.pdbx_seq_one_letter_code
_entity_poly.pdbx_strand_id
1 'polypeptide(L)' 'KAMLEDMSILTGGQVISEDLGLKLDQTKVEQLGKARRVTVTKDNTTIVEGAGKAEAIQSRIKSIKAQVEETT' A
#
# COMPACT_ATOMS: atom_id res chain seq x y z
N LYS A 1 4.78 -2.76 9.26
CA LYS A 1 5.07 -3.07 7.84
C LYS A 1 3.82 -3.41 7.04
N ALA A 2 2.94 -4.27 7.56
CA ALA A 2 1.69 -4.66 6.88
C ALA A 2 0.86 -3.47 6.36
N MET A 3 0.69 -2.40 7.16
CA MET A 3 -0.05 -1.22 6.70
C MET A 3 0.62 -0.46 5.56
N LEU A 4 1.97 -0.43 5.49
CA LEU A 4 2.69 0.19 4.37
C LEU A 4 2.48 -0.60 3.09
N GLU A 5 2.44 -1.93 3.22
CA GLU A 5 2.16 -2.86 2.13
C GLU A 5 0.70 -2.73 1.65
N ASP A 6 -0.26 -2.56 2.56
CA ASP A 6 -1.65 -2.29 2.21
C ASP A 6 -1.77 -1.01 1.37
N MET A 7 -1.08 0.06 1.79
CA MET A 7 -1.06 1.32 1.05
C MET A 7 -0.34 1.19 -0.29
N SER A 8 0.73 0.40 -0.37
CA SER A 8 1.46 0.18 -1.62
C SER A 8 0.62 -0.62 -2.62
N ILE A 9 -0.10 -1.65 -2.15
CA ILE A 9 -1.05 -2.43 -2.97
C ILE A 9 -2.22 -1.54 -3.44
N LEU A 10 -2.78 -0.71 -2.55
CA LEU A 10 -3.87 0.21 -2.90
C LEU A 10 -3.47 1.23 -3.97
N THR A 11 -2.26 1.79 -3.87
CA THR A 11 -1.79 2.86 -4.75
C THR A 11 -0.99 2.37 -5.95
N GLY A 12 -0.65 1.07 -5.99
CA GLY A 12 0.23 0.48 -7.00
C GLY A 12 1.71 0.84 -6.83
N GLY A 13 2.09 1.39 -5.67
CA GLY A 13 3.48 1.72 -5.34
C GLY A 13 4.24 0.52 -4.76
N GLN A 14 5.53 0.72 -4.53
CA GLN A 14 6.40 -0.23 -3.85
C GLN A 14 6.89 0.36 -2.53
N VAL A 15 6.80 -0.42 -1.44
CA VAL A 15 7.37 -0.01 -0.15
C VAL A 15 8.89 -0.02 -0.26
N ILE A 16 9.50 1.14 -0.02
CA ILE A 16 10.95 1.29 0.01
C ILE A 16 11.42 1.02 1.43
N SER A 17 12.24 -0.03 1.59
CA SER A 17 12.73 -0.48 2.88
C SER A 17 14.12 -1.08 2.70
N GLU A 18 15.04 -0.73 3.60
CA GLU A 18 16.40 -1.25 3.61
C GLU A 18 16.43 -2.78 3.80
N ASP A 19 15.42 -3.34 4.48
CA ASP A 19 15.27 -4.80 4.66
C ASP A 19 15.04 -5.54 3.35
N LEU A 20 14.53 -4.84 2.33
CA LEU A 20 14.34 -5.35 0.96
C LEU A 20 15.51 -4.97 0.04
N GLY A 21 16.59 -4.41 0.59
CA GLY A 21 17.74 -3.90 -0.16
C GLY A 21 17.42 -2.66 -1.01
N LEU A 22 16.28 -2.01 -0.78
CA LEU A 22 15.86 -0.81 -1.51
C LEU A 22 16.32 0.43 -0.76
N LYS A 23 16.90 1.39 -1.49
CA LYS A 23 17.31 2.67 -0.95
C LYS A 23 16.53 3.82 -1.57
N LEU A 24 16.23 4.83 -0.75
CA LEU A 24 15.43 6.01 -1.15
C LEU A 24 16.14 6.90 -2.20
N ASP A 25 17.47 6.88 -2.23
CA ASP A 25 18.26 7.61 -3.24
C ASP A 25 18.26 6.92 -4.61
N GLN A 26 17.93 5.64 -4.68
CA GLN A 26 17.87 4.84 -5.91
C GLN A 26 16.44 4.62 -6.42
N THR A 27 15.44 5.19 -5.75
CA THR A 27 14.03 5.02 -6.12
C THR A 27 13.71 5.64 -7.48
N LYS A 28 12.85 4.97 -8.24
CA LYS A 28 12.34 5.45 -9.53
C LYS A 28 10.88 5.87 -9.42
N VAL A 29 10.43 6.69 -10.37
CA VAL A 29 9.05 7.22 -10.42
C VAL A 29 8.02 6.08 -10.56
N GLU A 30 8.39 4.98 -11.23
CA GLU A 30 7.53 3.81 -11.39
C GLU A 30 7.25 3.08 -10.07
N GLN A 31 8.07 3.30 -9.04
CA GLN A 31 7.89 2.72 -7.70
C GLN A 31 6.96 3.57 -6.83
N LEU A 32 6.65 4.79 -7.25
CA LEU A 32 5.73 5.68 -6.53
C LEU A 32 4.28 5.29 -6.80
N GLY A 33 3.49 5.20 -5.73
CA GLY A 33 2.05 4.98 -5.83
C GLY A 33 1.32 6.17 -6.43
N LYS A 34 0.17 5.91 -7.06
CA LYS A 34 -0.72 6.93 -7.61
C LYS A 34 -2.10 6.83 -6.98
N ALA A 35 -2.73 7.98 -6.77
CA ALA A 35 -4.12 8.09 -6.33
C ALA A 35 -4.75 9.32 -6.96
N ARG A 36 -6.07 9.31 -7.16
CA ARG A 36 -6.79 10.46 -7.73
C ARG A 36 -6.78 11.66 -6.78
N ARG A 37 -6.95 11.41 -5.48
CA ARG A 37 -6.98 12.47 -4.47
C ARG A 37 -6.40 11.96 -3.16
N VAL A 38 -5.55 12.77 -2.55
CA VAL A 38 -5.04 12.58 -1.20
C VAL A 38 -5.40 13.81 -0.38
N THR A 39 -6.12 13.61 0.72
CA THR A 39 -6.48 14.66 1.67
C THR A 39 -5.77 14.41 2.98
N VAL A 40 -5.05 15.41 3.49
CA VAL A 40 -4.34 15.35 4.77
C VAL A 40 -4.95 16.39 5.69
N THR A 41 -5.37 15.97 6.88
CA THR A 41 -5.80 16.83 7.98
C THR A 41 -4.84 16.69 9.16
N LYS A 42 -5.09 17.42 10.25
CA LYS A 42 -4.25 17.35 11.46
C LYS A 42 -4.12 15.93 12.00
N ASP A 43 -5.20 15.17 11.95
CA ASP A 43 -5.30 13.87 12.62
C ASP A 43 -5.40 12.70 11.63
N ASN A 44 -5.76 12.96 10.36
CA ASN A 44 -6.08 11.90 9.40
C ASN A 44 -5.48 12.13 8.02
N THR A 45 -5.21 11.02 7.32
CA THR A 45 -4.89 11.00 5.90
C THR A 45 -5.88 10.11 5.18
N THR A 46 -6.45 10.60 4.08
CA THR A 46 -7.41 9.87 3.25
C THR A 46 -6.91 9.79 1.82
N ILE A 47 -6.75 8.57 1.32
CA ILE A 47 -6.34 8.26 -0.06
C ILE A 47 -7.57 7.74 -0.80
N VAL A 48 -7.94 8.41 -1.91
CA VAL A 48 -9.15 8.09 -2.68
C VAL A 48 -8.76 7.68 -4.10
N GLU A 49 -9.34 6.56 -4.55
CA GLU A 49 -9.12 5.95 -5.87
C GLU A 49 -7.62 5.76 -6.17
N GLY A 50 -6.99 4.85 -5.41
CA GLY A 50 -5.62 4.40 -5.69
C GLY A 50 -5.54 3.63 -7.01
N ALA A 51 -4.40 3.76 -7.71
CA ALA A 51 -4.17 3.14 -9.01
C ALA A 51 -3.66 1.68 -8.92
N GLY A 52 -3.90 1.00 -7.80
CA GLY A 52 -3.55 -0.39 -7.58
C GLY A 52 -4.34 -1.34 -8.49
N LYS A 53 -3.75 -2.51 -8.78
CA LYS A 53 -4.43 -3.56 -9.55
C LYS A 53 -5.57 -4.16 -8.72
N ALA A 54 -6.77 -4.23 -9.30
CA ALA A 54 -7.96 -4.76 -8.62
C ALA A 54 -7.74 -6.19 -8.08
N GLU A 55 -7.06 -7.04 -8.84
CA GLU A 55 -6.73 -8.42 -8.43
C GLU A 55 -5.84 -8.47 -7.19
N ALA A 56 -4.82 -7.61 -7.12
CA ALA A 56 -3.91 -7.53 -5.99
C ALA A 56 -4.64 -7.03 -4.73
N ILE A 57 -5.53 -6.04 -4.89
CA ILE A 57 -6.37 -5.53 -3.80
C ILE A 57 -7.30 -6.64 -3.29
N GLN A 58 -7.97 -7.38 -4.17
CA GLN A 58 -8.84 -8.50 -3.80
C GLN A 58 -8.08 -9.63 -3.10
N SER A 59 -6.89 -9.97 -3.59
CA SER A 59 -6.01 -10.94 -2.95
C SER A 59 -5.64 -10.49 -1.53
N ARG A 60 -5.29 -9.21 -1.35
CA ARG A 60 -4.94 -8.67 -0.04
C ARG A 60 -6.10 -8.69 0.95
N ILE A 61 -7.30 -8.32 0.50
CA ILE A 61 -8.53 -8.41 1.31
C ILE A 61 -8.74 -9.84 1.80
N LYS A 62 -8.56 -10.85 0.93
CA LYS A 62 -8.70 -12.26 1.30
C LYS A 62 -7.67 -12.68 2.34
N SER A 63 -6.41 -12.31 2.16
CA SER A 63 -5.35 -12.63 3.13
C SER A 63 -5.64 -12.05 4.51
N ILE A 64 -6.10 -10.79 4.58
CA ILE A 64 -6.47 -10.16 5.86
C ILE A 64 -7.67 -10.88 6.49
N LYS A 65 -8.70 -11.23 5.70
CA LYS A 65 -9.86 -11.97 6.21
C LYS A 65 -9.47 -13.34 6.79
N ALA A 66 -8.61 -14.08 6.10
CA ALA A 66 -8.11 -15.37 6.58
C ALA A 66 -7.31 -15.23 7.89
N GLN A 67 -6.47 -14.20 7.99
CA GLN A 67 -5.72 -13.92 9.23
C GLN A 67 -6.64 -13.61 10.41
N VAL A 68 -7.75 -12.91 10.18
CA VAL A 68 -8.76 -12.66 11.23
C VAL A 68 -9.39 -13.97 11.69
N GLU A 69 -9.76 -14.85 10.75
CA GLU A 69 -10.35 -16.16 11.05
C GLU A 69 -9.38 -17.10 11.81
N GLU A 70 -8.08 -17.09 11.50
CA GLU A 70 -7.08 -17.90 12.23
C GLU A 70 -6.84 -17.44 13.68
N THR A 71 -7.21 -16.21 14.02
CA THR A 71 -7.02 -15.64 15.36
C THR A 71 -8.26 -15.75 16.26
N THR A 72 -9.34 -16.41 15.81
CA THR A 72 -10.58 -16.68 16.57
C THR A 72 -10.76 -18.18 16.80
#